data_AF-A0AAJ2DR72-F1
#
_entry.id   AF-A0AAJ2DR72-F1
#
_cell.length_a   1.000
_cell.length_b   1.000
_cell.length_c   1.000
_cell.angle_alpha   90.00
_cell.angle_beta   90.00
_cell.angle_gamma   90.00
#
_symmetry.space_group_name_H-M   'P 1'
#
loop_
_entity.id
_entity.type
_entity.pdbx_description
1 polymer ?
#
loop_
_entity_poly.entity_id
_entity_poly.type
_entity_poly.pdbx_seq_one_letter_code
_entity_poly.pdbx_strand_id
1 'polypeptide(L)'
;MNQPTNQVIVGVFASYRDGHEALRALQLAGLSRDDAHLYRAGPNDVDFDAFPLPSHEEDEAEYIAHGEHQGVIGAHNRFVSREPQPQRPLRPAENDEAIRQRTLLVIRITDEIKPGAIGDMLHEHGAVAVKDPAGHWRFSPYRKAARA
;
A
#
# COMPACT_ATOMS: atom_id res chain seq x y z
N MET A 1 23.43 23.34 7.12
CA MET A 1 22.27 22.77 7.82
C MET A 1 21.73 21.65 6.95
N ASN A 2 22.08 20.40 7.25
CA ASN A 2 21.57 19.25 6.51
C ASN A 2 20.15 19.00 7.03
N GLN A 3 19.13 19.22 6.20
CA GLN A 3 17.80 18.74 6.55
C GLN A 3 17.89 17.22 6.72
N PRO A 4 17.41 16.64 7.84
CA PRO A 4 17.25 15.20 7.91
C PRO A 4 16.22 14.84 6.85
N THR A 5 16.66 14.26 5.73
CA THR A 5 15.76 13.73 4.73
C THR A 5 15.00 12.60 5.40
N ASN A 6 13.73 12.84 5.73
CA ASN A 6 12.84 11.86 6.37
C ASN A 6 12.50 10.77 5.33
N GLN A 7 13.46 9.89 5.09
CA GLN A 7 13.37 8.80 4.12
C GLN A 7 12.65 7.62 4.77
N VAL A 8 11.64 7.10 4.09
CA VAL A 8 10.74 6.06 4.62
C VAL A 8 10.63 4.91 3.64
N ILE A 9 10.63 3.69 4.16
CA ILE A 9 10.28 2.47 3.44
C ILE A 9 8.92 1.99 3.93
N VAL A 10 8.08 1.53 3.01
CA VAL A 10 6.75 0.99 3.37
C VAL A 10 6.61 -0.43 2.86
N GLY A 11 6.39 -1.39 3.76
CA GLY A 11 6.05 -2.78 3.43
C GLY A 11 4.55 -3.02 3.52
N VAL A 12 3.97 -3.67 2.52
CA VAL A 12 2.56 -4.10 2.51
C VAL A 12 2.49 -5.60 2.72
N PHE A 13 1.69 -6.05 3.67
CA PHE A 13 1.53 -7.45 4.04
C PHE A 13 0.08 -7.90 3.89
N ALA A 14 -0.11 -9.17 3.55
CA ALA A 14 -1.44 -9.79 3.46
C ALA A 14 -2.03 -10.13 4.83
N SER A 15 -1.20 -10.20 5.88
CA SER A 15 -1.62 -10.49 7.25
C SER A 15 -0.82 -9.68 8.26
N TYR A 16 -1.44 -9.40 9.41
CA TYR A 16 -0.75 -8.73 10.53
C TYR A 16 0.40 -9.56 11.08
N ARG A 17 0.24 -10.89 11.08
CA ARG A 17 1.26 -11.83 11.53
C ARG A 17 2.55 -11.67 10.72
N ASP A 18 2.45 -11.67 9.39
CA ASP A 18 3.62 -11.53 8.50
C ASP A 18 4.33 -10.18 8.75
N GLY A 19 3.57 -9.08 8.88
CA GLY A 19 4.12 -7.77 9.18
C GLY A 19 4.78 -7.68 10.56
N HIS A 20 4.22 -8.35 11.57
CA HIS A 20 4.81 -8.42 12.90
C HIS A 20 6.08 -9.29 12.95
N GLU A 21 6.12 -10.42 12.24
CA GLU A 21 7.31 -11.24 12.10
C GLU A 21 8.44 -10.46 11.40
N ALA A 22 8.13 -9.71 10.34
CA ALA A 22 9.08 -8.82 9.67
C ALA A 22 9.64 -7.73 10.59
N LEU A 23 8.76 -7.05 11.35
CA LEU A 23 9.16 -6.04 12.32
C LEU A 23 10.11 -6.61 13.38
N ARG A 24 9.81 -7.81 13.90
CA ARG A 24 10.68 -8.48 14.86
C ARG A 24 12.06 -8.77 14.27
N ALA A 25 12.11 -9.29 13.03
CA ALA A 25 13.38 -9.58 12.36
C ALA A 25 14.23 -8.31 12.17
N LEU A 26 13.59 -7.20 11.76
CA LEU A 26 14.26 -5.91 11.63
C LEU A 26 14.79 -5.38 12.98
N GLN A 27 14.02 -5.53 14.05
CA GLN A 27 14.47 -5.15 15.40
C GLN A 27 15.67 -5.99 15.86
N LEU A 28 15.70 -7.29 15.55
CA LEU A 28 16.86 -8.15 15.80
C LEU A 28 18.08 -7.75 14.95
N ALA A 29 17.85 -7.21 13.76
CA ALA A 29 18.90 -6.66 12.89
C ALA A 29 19.39 -5.27 13.31
N GLY A 30 18.82 -4.68 14.36
CA GLY A 30 19.25 -3.40 14.93
C GLY A 30 18.27 -2.24 14.73
N LEU A 31 17.11 -2.45 14.11
CA LEU A 31 16.14 -1.37 13.92
C LEU A 31 15.56 -0.93 15.27
N SER A 32 15.63 0.37 15.56
CA SER A 32 15.00 0.93 16.76
C SER A 32 13.49 0.74 16.73
N ARG A 33 12.90 0.56 17.92
CA ARG A 33 11.44 0.40 18.06
C ARG A 33 10.67 1.64 17.63
N ASP A 34 11.26 2.82 17.81
CA ASP A 34 10.62 4.10 17.49
C ASP A 34 10.68 4.45 16.00
N ASP A 35 11.47 3.69 15.22
CA ASP A 35 11.65 3.90 13.78
C ASP A 35 10.68 3.09 12.93
N ALA A 36 9.83 2.25 13.53
CA ALA A 36 8.90 1.43 12.78
C ALA A 36 7.50 1.37 13.38
N HIS A 37 6.49 1.49 12.52
CA HIS A 37 5.09 1.49 12.91
C HIS A 37 4.29 0.51 12.04
N LEU A 38 3.48 -0.32 12.70
CA LEU A 38 2.64 -1.32 12.04
C LEU A 38 1.17 -0.88 12.10
N TYR A 39 0.57 -0.67 10.93
CA TYR A 39 -0.81 -0.25 10.76
C TYR A 39 -1.64 -1.37 10.17
N ARG A 40 -2.87 -1.52 10.66
CA ARG A 40 -3.83 -2.50 10.14
C ARG A 40 -4.93 -1.74 9.41
N ALA A 41 -5.04 -1.90 8.10
CA ALA A 41 -6.17 -1.37 7.37
C ALA A 41 -7.42 -2.21 7.72
N GLY A 42 -8.20 -1.70 8.68
CA GLY A 42 -9.55 -2.18 8.95
C GLY A 42 -10.55 -1.52 7.99
N PRO A 43 -11.74 -2.10 7.81
CA PRO A 43 -12.77 -1.57 6.89
C PRO A 43 -13.26 -0.14 7.23
N ASN A 44 -12.86 0.44 8.37
CA ASN A 44 -13.27 1.77 8.83
C ASN A 44 -12.10 2.74 9.11
N ASP A 45 -10.84 2.42 8.76
CA ASP A 45 -9.67 3.14 9.32
C ASP A 45 -8.61 3.56 8.29
N VAL A 46 -9.06 4.03 7.13
CA VAL A 46 -8.18 4.72 6.18
C VAL A 46 -8.81 6.06 5.80
N ASP A 47 -8.86 6.95 6.78
CA ASP A 47 -8.89 8.37 6.52
C ASP A 47 -7.45 8.81 6.21
N PHE A 48 -7.10 8.82 4.92
CA PHE A 48 -5.78 9.30 4.46
C PHE A 48 -5.67 10.84 4.54
N ASP A 49 -6.70 11.55 5.02
CA ASP A 49 -6.74 13.03 5.11
C ASP A 49 -6.19 13.60 6.43
N ALA A 50 -5.55 12.78 7.29
CA ALA A 50 -4.89 13.29 8.50
C ALA A 50 -3.55 14.03 8.25
N PHE A 51 -3.31 14.52 7.03
CA PHE A 51 -2.33 15.58 6.80
C PHE A 51 -3.04 16.92 7.00
N PRO A 52 -2.63 17.77 7.97
CA PRO A 52 -3.27 19.06 8.18
C PRO A 52 -3.00 19.97 6.98
N LEU A 53 -3.95 20.03 6.04
CA LEU A 53 -4.04 21.09 5.05
C LEU A 53 -4.44 22.37 5.81
N PRO A 54 -3.79 23.52 5.56
CA PRO A 54 -4.19 24.77 6.19
C PRO A 54 -5.65 25.09 5.83
N SER A 55 -6.43 25.39 6.86
CA SER A 55 -7.83 25.81 6.79
C SER A 55 -8.02 26.92 5.76
N HIS A 56 -8.61 26.59 4.62
CA HIS A 56 -9.12 27.59 3.69
C HIS A 56 -10.64 27.60 3.79
N GLU A 57 -11.15 28.81 3.90
CA GLU A 57 -12.47 29.18 4.39
C GLU A 57 -13.56 28.79 3.40
N GLU A 58 -14.75 28.57 3.94
CA GLU A 58 -15.97 28.15 3.25
C GLU A 58 -16.32 29.14 2.14
N ASP A 59 -16.36 28.68 0.88
CA ASP A 59 -17.02 29.41 -0.21
C ASP A 59 -18.18 28.54 -0.73
N GLU A 60 -19.39 28.96 -0.40
CA GLU A 60 -20.66 28.36 -0.81
C GLU A 60 -20.87 28.56 -2.32
N ALA A 61 -20.36 27.62 -3.14
CA ALA A 61 -20.67 27.58 -4.56
C ALA A 61 -21.89 26.68 -4.84
N GLU A 62 -22.99 27.37 -5.12
CA GLU A 62 -24.35 26.95 -5.50
C GLU A 62 -24.45 25.77 -6.49
N TYR A 63 -25.29 24.79 -6.15
CA TYR A 63 -25.60 23.58 -6.95
C TYR A 63 -26.40 23.93 -8.22
N ILE A 64 -25.82 23.68 -9.39
CA ILE A 64 -26.61 23.45 -10.61
C ILE A 64 -26.33 22.03 -11.10
N ALA A 65 -27.34 21.18 -10.91
CA ALA A 65 -27.39 19.82 -11.42
C ALA A 65 -27.51 19.80 -12.96
N HIS A 66 -27.28 18.61 -13.51
CA HIS A 66 -27.55 18.12 -14.87
C HIS A 66 -26.34 18.07 -15.81
N GLY A 67 -25.85 16.84 -15.98
CA GLY A 67 -24.84 16.47 -16.97
C GLY A 67 -24.71 14.96 -16.98
N GLU A 68 -25.59 14.33 -17.75
CA GLU A 68 -25.62 12.93 -18.15
C GLU A 68 -24.28 12.15 -18.15
N HIS A 69 -24.38 10.94 -17.60
CA HIS A 69 -23.47 9.81 -17.71
C HIS A 69 -22.69 9.76 -19.03
N GLN A 70 -21.39 10.01 -18.98
CA GLN A 70 -20.44 9.43 -19.94
C GLN A 70 -19.31 8.75 -19.19
N GLY A 71 -19.23 7.44 -19.40
CA GLY A 71 -18.34 6.52 -18.71
C GLY A 71 -16.88 6.93 -18.83
N VAL A 72 -16.34 7.44 -17.73
CA VAL A 72 -14.90 7.39 -17.50
C VAL A 72 -14.58 5.96 -17.09
N ILE A 73 -14.22 5.15 -18.09
CA ILE A 73 -13.56 3.87 -17.88
C ILE A 73 -12.28 4.22 -17.13
N GLY A 74 -12.29 3.98 -15.82
CA GLY A 74 -11.13 4.15 -14.94
C GLY A 74 -9.91 3.51 -15.58
N ALA A 75 -8.77 4.18 -15.45
CA ALA A 75 -7.49 3.76 -15.99
C ALA A 75 -7.23 2.28 -15.67
N HIS A 76 -7.58 1.43 -16.62
CA HIS A 76 -7.37 0.01 -16.55
C HIS A 76 -5.86 -0.17 -16.65
N ASN A 77 -5.25 -0.60 -15.55
CA ASN A 77 -3.84 -0.94 -15.51
C ASN A 77 -3.62 -2.02 -16.58
N ARG A 78 -3.05 -1.62 -17.71
CA ARG A 78 -3.10 -2.34 -18.98
C ARG A 78 -2.00 -3.40 -18.99
N PHE A 79 -2.15 -4.44 -18.17
CA PHE A 79 -1.43 -5.69 -18.38
C PHE A 79 -1.94 -6.31 -19.68
N VAL A 80 -1.21 -6.10 -20.78
CA VAL A 80 -1.42 -6.81 -22.04
C VAL A 80 -0.50 -8.03 -22.10
N SER A 81 -1.03 -9.19 -21.72
CA SER A 81 -0.69 -10.42 -22.44
C SER A 81 -1.88 -10.72 -23.34
N ARG A 82 -1.66 -10.52 -24.64
CA ARG A 82 -2.64 -10.69 -25.71
C ARG A 82 -2.98 -12.17 -25.87
N GLU A 83 -4.21 -12.56 -25.59
CA GLU A 83 -4.91 -13.63 -26.31
C GLU A 83 -6.44 -13.40 -26.23
N PRO A 84 -7.20 -13.54 -27.33
CA PRO A 84 -8.62 -13.19 -27.35
C PRO A 84 -9.49 -14.41 -27.05
N GLN A 85 -10.31 -14.37 -26.00
CA GLN A 85 -11.42 -15.32 -25.83
C GLN A 85 -12.69 -14.66 -25.26
N PRO A 86 -13.87 -15.25 -25.56
CA PRO A 86 -15.09 -14.51 -25.79
C PRO A 86 -15.86 -14.16 -24.53
N GLN A 87 -16.66 -13.09 -24.66
CA GLN A 87 -17.49 -12.48 -23.63
C GLN A 87 -18.40 -13.50 -22.94
N ARG A 88 -18.20 -13.69 -21.63
CA ARG A 88 -19.16 -14.35 -20.73
C ARG A 88 -19.93 -13.26 -19.98
N PRO A 89 -21.26 -13.37 -19.82
CA PRO A 89 -22.06 -12.31 -19.21
C PRO A 89 -21.64 -12.05 -17.76
N LEU A 90 -21.58 -10.76 -17.40
CA LEU A 90 -21.37 -10.29 -16.02
C LEU A 90 -22.41 -10.94 -15.12
N ARG A 91 -21.99 -11.88 -14.28
CA ARG A 91 -22.72 -12.15 -13.05
C ARG A 91 -22.51 -10.93 -12.14
N PRO A 92 -23.54 -10.45 -11.43
CA PRO A 92 -23.35 -9.41 -10.43
C PRO A 92 -22.28 -9.90 -9.45
N ALA A 93 -21.26 -9.08 -9.23
CA ALA A 93 -20.19 -9.37 -8.30
C ALA A 93 -20.81 -9.67 -6.95
N GLU A 94 -20.85 -10.96 -6.61
CA GLU A 94 -21.05 -11.41 -5.25
C GLU A 94 -20.00 -10.67 -4.43
N ASN A 95 -20.46 -9.91 -3.43
CA ASN A 95 -19.65 -9.27 -2.40
C ASN A 95 -18.69 -10.31 -1.82
N ASP A 96 -17.53 -10.48 -2.46
CA ASP A 96 -16.55 -11.44 -2.00
C ASP A 96 -15.90 -10.84 -0.75
N GLU A 97 -16.01 -11.57 0.35
CA GLU A 97 -15.53 -11.29 1.70
C GLU A 97 -14.00 -11.15 1.81
N ALA A 98 -13.37 -10.49 0.84
CA ALA A 98 -11.94 -10.51 0.59
C ALA A 98 -11.34 -9.09 0.48
N ILE A 99 -11.90 -8.10 1.18
CA ILE A 99 -11.08 -6.97 1.65
C ILE A 99 -10.13 -7.56 2.69
N ARG A 100 -9.12 -8.30 2.22
CA ARG A 100 -8.06 -8.87 3.04
C ARG A 100 -7.44 -7.69 3.77
N GLN A 101 -7.63 -7.62 5.08
CA GLN A 101 -7.08 -6.58 5.94
C GLN A 101 -5.59 -6.45 5.67
N ARG A 102 -5.20 -5.44 4.88
CA ARG A 102 -3.81 -5.25 4.50
C ARG A 102 -3.10 -4.61 5.67
N THR A 103 -1.94 -5.13 6.02
CA THR A 103 -1.11 -4.56 7.08
C THR A 103 0.01 -3.76 6.43
N LEU A 104 0.24 -2.54 6.91
CA LEU A 104 1.31 -1.66 6.45
C LEU A 104 2.37 -1.56 7.53
N LEU A 105 3.62 -1.78 7.17
CA LEU A 105 4.78 -1.51 8.03
C LEU A 105 5.52 -0.31 7.46
N VAL A 106 5.59 0.77 8.24
CA VAL A 106 6.27 2.01 7.87
C VAL A 106 7.56 2.08 8.66
N ILE A 107 8.70 2.25 7.98
CA ILE A 107 10.03 2.24 8.57
C ILE A 107 10.74 3.53 8.19
N ARG A 108 11.19 4.31 9.18
CA ARG A 108 12.10 5.43 8.98
C ARG A 108 13.51 4.88 8.78
N ILE A 109 14.19 5.35 7.75
CA ILE A 109 15.57 4.95 7.49
C ILE A 109 16.49 5.68 8.44
N THR A 110 17.31 4.91 9.15
CA THR A 110 18.47 5.36 9.90
C THR A 110 19.74 4.83 9.23
N ASP A 111 20.89 5.40 9.55
CA ASP A 111 22.18 5.00 8.96
C ASP A 111 22.64 3.58 9.36
N GLU A 112 21.91 2.93 10.28
CA GLU A 112 22.28 1.62 10.84
C GLU A 112 21.97 0.45 9.89
N ILE A 113 20.93 0.57 9.06
CA ILE A 113 20.49 -0.50 8.15
C ILE A 113 20.31 0.05 6.74
N LYS A 114 20.97 -0.60 5.76
CA LYS A 114 20.87 -0.21 4.36
C LYS A 114 19.43 -0.39 3.85
N PRO A 115 18.86 0.59 3.12
CA PRO A 115 17.51 0.52 2.55
C PRO A 115 17.23 -0.73 1.71
N GLY A 116 18.23 -1.19 0.94
CA GLY A 116 18.11 -2.41 0.13
C GLY A 116 17.89 -3.66 0.98
N ALA A 117 18.65 -3.80 2.08
CA ALA A 117 18.53 -4.94 2.99
C ALA A 117 17.18 -4.98 3.70
N ILE A 118 16.62 -3.80 4.04
CA ILE A 118 15.25 -3.70 4.58
C ILE A 118 14.24 -4.21 3.56
N GLY A 119 14.33 -3.77 2.31
CA GLY A 119 13.41 -4.20 1.24
C GLY A 119 13.42 -5.71 1.01
N ASP A 120 14.61 -6.31 0.96
CA ASP A 120 14.77 -7.76 0.78
C ASP A 120 14.17 -8.53 1.97
N MET A 121 14.47 -8.11 3.21
CA MET A 121 13.94 -8.71 4.43
C MET A 121 12.40 -8.64 4.50
N LEU A 122 11.80 -7.52 4.05
CA LEU A 122 10.35 -7.39 3.97
C LEU A 122 9.75 -8.42 3.00
N HIS A 123 10.35 -8.62 1.82
CA HIS A 123 9.88 -9.63 0.87
C HIS A 123 10.06 -11.06 1.39
N GLU A 124 11.17 -11.36 2.06
CA GLU A 124 11.42 -12.66 2.71
C GLU A 124 10.34 -12.99 3.77
N HIS A 125 9.87 -11.98 4.50
CA HIS A 125 8.79 -12.11 5.47
C HIS A 125 7.39 -11.93 4.88
N GLY A 126 7.24 -12.00 3.55
CA GLY A 126 5.94 -12.09 2.91
C GLY A 126 5.27 -10.73 2.60
N ALA A 127 6.04 -9.64 2.57
CA ALA A 127 5.54 -8.39 2.00
C ALA A 127 5.18 -8.62 0.51
N VAL A 128 3.98 -8.21 0.12
CA VAL A 128 3.47 -8.31 -1.25
C VAL A 128 4.01 -7.16 -2.13
N ALA A 129 4.30 -6.02 -1.50
CA ALA A 129 4.86 -4.85 -2.14
C ALA A 129 5.68 -4.05 -1.12
N VAL A 130 6.75 -3.42 -1.60
CA VAL A 130 7.60 -2.52 -0.82
C VAL A 130 7.76 -1.21 -1.57
N LYS A 131 7.58 -0.07 -0.90
CA LYS A 131 7.87 1.27 -1.41
C LYS A 131 9.26 1.67 -0.97
N ASP A 132 10.12 1.99 -1.93
CA ASP A 132 11.46 2.50 -1.65
C ASP A 132 11.44 3.98 -1.21
N PRO A 133 12.57 4.53 -0.73
CA PRO A 133 12.64 5.91 -0.27
C PRO A 133 12.50 6.96 -1.38
N ALA A 134 12.77 6.54 -2.63
CA ALA A 134 12.56 7.37 -3.81
C ALA A 134 11.07 7.38 -4.26
N GLY A 135 10.24 6.55 -3.64
CA GLY A 135 8.81 6.46 -3.88
C GLY A 135 8.38 5.35 -4.85
N HIS A 136 9.31 4.51 -5.34
CA HIS A 136 8.98 3.44 -6.28
C HIS A 136 8.47 2.20 -5.56
N TRP A 137 7.44 1.60 -6.15
CA TRP A 137 6.88 0.33 -5.69
C TRP A 137 7.59 -0.86 -6.33
N ARG A 138 8.04 -1.80 -5.49
CA ARG A 138 8.63 -3.08 -5.89
C ARG A 138 7.77 -4.21 -5.35
N PHE A 139 7.19 -4.98 -6.25
CA PHE A 139 6.35 -6.13 -5.91
C PHE A 139 7.21 -7.33 -5.54
N SER A 140 6.70 -8.16 -4.64
CA SER A 140 7.40 -9.36 -4.21
C SER A 140 7.73 -10.27 -5.39
N PRO A 141 8.98 -10.76 -5.52
CA PRO A 141 9.32 -11.80 -6.49
C PRO A 141 8.70 -13.14 -6.08
N TYR A 142 8.40 -13.33 -4.79
CA TYR A 142 7.80 -14.54 -4.25
C TYR A 142 6.28 -14.50 -4.47
N ARG A 143 5.84 -14.83 -5.69
CA ARG A 143 4.43 -15.16 -5.89
C ARG A 143 4.13 -16.41 -5.07
N LYS A 144 3.44 -16.24 -3.93
CA LYS A 144 2.63 -17.32 -3.35
C LYS A 144 1.56 -17.62 -4.40
N ALA A 145 1.86 -18.52 -5.33
CA ALA A 145 0.88 -19.11 -6.21
C ALA A 145 -0.20 -19.65 -5.28
N ALA A 146 -1.34 -18.96 -5.21
CA ALA A 146 -2.51 -19.50 -4.56
C ALA A 146 -2.76 -20.84 -5.25
N ARG A 147 -2.54 -21.94 -4.54
CA ARG A 147 -3.01 -23.24 -5.01
C ARG A 147 -4.51 -23.08 -5.25
N ALA A 148 -4.89 -23.18 -6.51
CA ALA A 148 -6.28 -23.33 -6.94
C ALA A 148 -6.86 -24.63 -6.38
#